data_AF-A0A6B3G3A6-F1
#
_entry.id   AF-A0A6B3G3A6-F1
#
_cell.length_a   1.000
_cell.length_b   1.000
_cell.length_c   1.000
_cell.angle_alpha   90.00
_cell.angle_beta   90.00
_cell.angle_gamma   90.00
#
_symmetry.space_group_name_H-M   'P 1'
#
loop_
_entity.id
_entity.type
_entity.pdbx_description
1 polymer ?
#
loop_
_entity_poly.entity_id
_entity_poly.type
_entity_poly.pdbx_seq_one_letter_code
_entity_poly.pdbx_strand_id
1 'polypeptide(L)'
;DYLFRLDGYEAFLKEAGHWFEAKPWLSLFLPRSSAARFLRLVESQLTPESLGAGVLLTYPYPTSKVTAPMAVQPNDRTGYLFDLLRFPNPGTSDAEIARMVKQNRWLYDRAVELGAKRYLVGAVPDLTAADWRRHFGSSYGALCDAKRRFDPGNVLTP
;
A
#
# COMPACT_ATOMS: atom_id res chain seq x y z
N ASP A 1 22.41 1.72 -16.62
CA ASP A 1 21.62 2.96 -16.69
C ASP A 1 20.15 2.74 -16.35
N TYR A 2 19.38 1.97 -17.12
CA TYR A 2 17.93 1.82 -16.89
C TYR A 2 17.51 1.24 -15.52
N LEU A 3 18.33 0.39 -14.90
CA LEU A 3 18.10 -0.12 -13.54
C LEU A 3 18.08 1.01 -12.48
N PHE A 4 18.84 2.08 -12.71
CA PHE A 4 18.98 3.25 -11.83
C PHE A 4 18.15 4.44 -12.33
N ARG A 5 17.13 4.20 -13.17
CA ARG A 5 16.30 5.26 -13.76
C ARG A 5 15.55 6.12 -12.74
N LEU A 6 15.42 5.64 -11.49
CA LEU A 6 14.78 6.39 -10.42
C LEU A 6 15.74 7.38 -9.74
N ASP A 7 17.06 7.26 -9.89
CA ASP A 7 18.04 8.13 -9.24
C ASP A 7 17.86 9.59 -9.67
N GLY A 8 17.66 9.82 -10.99
CA GLY A 8 17.39 11.16 -11.52
C GLY A 8 16.04 11.72 -11.05
N TYR A 9 15.04 10.85 -10.86
CA TYR A 9 13.74 11.26 -10.35
C TYR A 9 13.77 11.56 -8.85
N GLU A 10 14.53 10.78 -8.06
CA GLU A 10 14.82 11.08 -6.66
C GLU A 10 15.54 12.42 -6.52
N ALA A 11 16.55 12.69 -7.35
CA ALA A 11 17.24 13.97 -7.36
C ALA A 11 16.28 15.14 -7.65
N PHE A 12 15.43 15.00 -8.69
CA PHE A 12 14.38 15.97 -8.99
C PHE A 12 13.42 16.19 -7.81
N LEU A 13 12.91 15.11 -7.20
CA LEU A 13 11.97 15.20 -6.08
C LEU A 13 12.60 15.94 -4.88
N LYS A 14 13.90 15.75 -4.63
CA LYS A 14 14.63 16.46 -3.57
C LYS A 14 14.82 17.94 -3.90
N GLU A 15 15.28 18.24 -5.11
CA GLU A 15 15.51 19.62 -5.57
C GLU A 15 14.21 20.44 -5.57
N ALA A 16 13.12 19.84 -6.05
CA ALA A 16 11.80 20.46 -6.09
C ALA A 16 11.03 20.39 -4.75
N GLY A 17 11.64 19.89 -3.67
CA GLY A 17 11.06 19.88 -2.32
C GLY A 17 10.04 18.78 -2.01
N HIS A 18 9.49 18.09 -3.03
CA HIS A 18 8.52 17.00 -2.85
C HIS A 18 9.02 15.83 -2.00
N TRP A 19 10.34 15.58 -2.02
CA TRP A 19 10.93 14.44 -1.30
C TRP A 19 10.79 14.56 0.21
N PHE A 20 10.74 15.77 0.75
CA PHE A 20 10.71 15.98 2.19
C PHE A 20 9.28 16.06 2.75
N GLU A 21 8.28 16.10 1.87
CA GLU A 21 6.88 16.00 2.24
C GLU A 21 6.51 14.60 2.75
N ALA A 22 5.42 14.55 3.53
CA ALA A 22 4.82 13.31 3.98
C ALA A 22 4.45 12.40 2.79
N LYS A 23 4.54 11.08 2.99
CA LYS A 23 4.28 10.06 1.95
C LYS A 23 3.00 9.28 2.27
N PRO A 24 1.81 9.84 1.99
CA PRO A 24 0.54 9.15 2.19
C PRO A 24 0.32 8.07 1.10
N TRP A 25 1.20 7.07 1.08
CA TRP A 25 1.18 5.99 0.10
C TRP A 25 0.18 4.90 0.47
N LEU A 26 -0.33 4.20 -0.54
CA LEU A 26 -1.15 3.00 -0.38
C LEU A 26 -0.70 1.93 -1.37
N SER A 27 -0.27 0.79 -0.84
CA SER A 27 0.24 -0.34 -1.63
C SER A 27 -0.57 -1.60 -1.35
N LEU A 28 -1.03 -2.28 -2.40
CA LEU A 28 -1.96 -3.41 -2.32
C LEU A 28 -1.63 -4.50 -3.34
N PHE A 29 -1.99 -5.73 -2.99
CA PHE A 29 -2.09 -6.86 -3.90
C PHE A 29 -3.57 -7.11 -4.23
N LEU A 30 -3.97 -6.82 -5.45
CA LEU A 30 -5.34 -6.99 -5.93
C LEU A 30 -5.51 -8.37 -6.61
N PRO A 31 -6.63 -9.09 -6.41
CA PRO A 31 -6.97 -10.22 -7.28
C PRO A 31 -7.26 -9.71 -8.69
N ARG A 32 -6.77 -10.43 -9.72
CA ARG A 32 -7.06 -10.14 -11.14
C ARG A 32 -8.55 -9.95 -11.40
N SER A 33 -9.39 -10.79 -10.81
CA SER A 33 -10.85 -10.79 -10.98
C SER A 33 -11.52 -9.48 -10.58
N SER A 34 -10.90 -8.70 -9.68
CA SER A 34 -11.45 -7.41 -9.23
C SER A 34 -10.55 -6.20 -9.50
N ALA A 35 -9.34 -6.39 -9.99
CA ALA A 35 -8.35 -5.31 -10.18
C ALA A 35 -8.91 -4.16 -11.04
N ALA A 36 -9.49 -4.47 -12.20
CA ALA A 36 -10.05 -3.44 -13.09
C ALA A 36 -11.22 -2.66 -12.45
N ARG A 37 -12.04 -3.33 -11.62
CA ARG A 37 -13.13 -2.66 -10.88
C ARG A 37 -12.56 -1.68 -9.85
N PHE A 38 -11.52 -2.10 -9.12
CA PHE A 38 -10.87 -1.25 -8.14
C PHE A 38 -10.16 -0.05 -8.78
N LEU A 39 -9.46 -0.26 -9.90
CA LEU A 39 -8.77 0.82 -10.62
C LEU A 39 -9.75 1.91 -11.10
N ARG A 40 -10.90 1.54 -11.67
CA ARG A 40 -11.94 2.52 -12.04
C ARG A 40 -12.46 3.30 -10.83
N LEU A 41 -12.61 2.65 -9.68
CA LEU A 41 -12.98 3.32 -8.43
C LEU A 41 -11.91 4.34 -8.06
N VAL A 42 -10.64 3.95 -8.04
CA VAL A 42 -9.51 4.85 -7.72
C VAL A 42 -9.47 6.03 -8.67
N GLU A 43 -9.54 5.80 -9.99
CA GLU A 43 -9.55 6.86 -11.01
C GLU A 43 -10.68 7.86 -10.82
N SER A 44 -11.88 7.40 -10.40
CA SER A 44 -13.00 8.30 -10.10
C SER A 44 -12.82 9.15 -8.83
N GLN A 45 -11.82 8.85 -8.00
CA GLN A 45 -11.57 9.50 -6.72
C GLN A 45 -10.30 10.36 -6.72
N LEU A 46 -9.52 10.33 -7.79
CA LEU A 46 -8.23 11.00 -7.91
C LEU A 46 -8.21 11.93 -9.13
N THR A 47 -7.51 13.03 -8.97
CA THR A 47 -7.08 13.92 -10.05
C THR A 47 -5.55 13.89 -10.16
N PRO A 48 -4.93 14.41 -11.24
CA PRO A 48 -3.48 14.54 -11.31
C PRO A 48 -2.88 15.27 -10.09
N GLU A 49 -3.54 16.33 -9.61
CA GLU A 49 -3.13 17.11 -8.43
C GLU A 49 -3.13 16.27 -7.15
N SER A 50 -3.96 15.22 -7.10
CA SER A 50 -4.02 14.30 -5.97
C SER A 50 -2.71 13.53 -5.78
N LEU A 51 -1.90 13.37 -6.85
CA LEU A 51 -0.63 12.66 -6.79
C LEU A 51 0.56 13.58 -6.46
N GLY A 52 0.41 14.89 -6.68
CA GLY A 52 1.53 15.84 -6.74
C GLY A 52 2.54 15.38 -7.79
N ALA A 53 3.82 15.29 -7.41
CA ALA A 53 4.86 14.73 -8.26
C ALA A 53 4.87 13.19 -8.24
N GLY A 54 3.84 12.51 -7.74
CA GLY A 54 3.82 11.06 -7.53
C GLY A 54 3.27 10.23 -8.69
N VAL A 55 3.08 8.93 -8.45
CA VAL A 55 2.64 7.98 -9.47
C VAL A 55 1.54 7.05 -8.95
N LEU A 56 0.65 6.66 -9.88
CA LEU A 56 -0.24 5.52 -9.73
C LEU A 56 0.27 4.41 -10.66
N LEU A 57 0.68 3.27 -10.10
CA LEU A 57 1.22 2.16 -10.89
C LEU A 57 0.46 0.87 -10.61
N THR A 58 0.34 0.05 -11.65
CA THR A 58 -0.18 -1.31 -11.50
C THR A 58 0.44 -2.25 -12.51
N TYR A 59 0.72 -3.48 -12.10
CA TYR A 59 1.19 -4.53 -13.01
C TYR A 59 0.82 -5.93 -12.49
N PRO A 60 0.57 -6.89 -13.40
CA PRO A 60 0.25 -8.26 -13.01
C PRO A 60 1.49 -9.03 -12.57
N TYR A 61 1.29 -10.01 -11.70
CA TYR A 61 2.30 -10.99 -11.33
C TYR A 61 1.65 -12.36 -11.03
N PRO A 62 2.36 -13.47 -11.24
CA PRO A 62 1.89 -14.79 -10.82
C PRO A 62 2.00 -14.94 -9.29
N THR A 63 0.87 -15.13 -8.60
CA THR A 63 0.85 -15.26 -7.14
C THR A 63 1.67 -16.45 -6.64
N SER A 64 1.76 -17.51 -7.45
CA SER A 64 2.57 -18.71 -7.16
C SER A 64 4.08 -18.46 -7.08
N LYS A 65 4.58 -17.31 -7.57
CA LYS A 65 6.00 -16.94 -7.44
C LYS A 65 6.32 -16.23 -6.13
N VAL A 66 5.31 -15.83 -5.36
CA VAL A 66 5.50 -15.28 -4.01
C VAL A 66 5.36 -16.41 -3.00
N THR A 67 6.50 -16.95 -2.55
CA THR A 67 6.55 -18.13 -1.67
C THR A 67 6.84 -17.79 -0.20
N ALA A 68 7.12 -16.52 0.11
CA ALA A 68 7.35 -16.06 1.47
C ALA A 68 6.09 -16.29 2.34
N PRO A 69 6.15 -17.04 3.45
CA PRO A 69 4.96 -17.49 4.19
C PRO A 69 4.03 -16.37 4.70
N MET A 70 4.59 -15.20 5.00
CA MET A 70 3.84 -14.07 5.55
C MET A 70 3.52 -12.98 4.51
N ALA A 71 3.91 -13.18 3.25
CA ALA A 71 3.52 -12.30 2.16
C ALA A 71 2.14 -12.72 1.62
N VAL A 72 1.08 -12.31 2.33
CA VAL A 72 -0.28 -12.78 2.05
C VAL A 72 -0.73 -12.37 0.63
N GLN A 73 -1.15 -13.35 -0.16
CA GLN A 73 -1.57 -13.18 -1.55
C GLN A 73 -3.10 -13.16 -1.71
N PRO A 74 -3.64 -12.45 -2.73
CA PRO A 74 -5.05 -12.55 -3.11
C PRO A 74 -5.36 -13.95 -3.67
N ASN A 75 -6.62 -14.37 -3.61
CA ASN A 75 -7.06 -15.71 -4.02
C ASN A 75 -7.29 -15.85 -5.54
N ASP A 76 -6.33 -15.39 -6.33
CA ASP A 76 -6.30 -15.56 -7.79
C ASP A 76 -4.92 -16.07 -8.22
N ARG A 77 -4.84 -16.77 -9.36
CA ARG A 77 -3.54 -17.20 -9.95
C ARG A 77 -2.67 -16.03 -10.39
N THR A 78 -3.29 -14.89 -10.69
CA THR A 78 -2.64 -13.64 -11.06
C THR A 78 -3.06 -12.57 -10.07
N GLY A 79 -2.09 -11.99 -9.39
CA GLY A 79 -2.28 -10.78 -8.60
C GLY A 79 -1.92 -9.57 -9.43
N TYR A 80 -2.37 -8.40 -9.01
CA TYR A 80 -1.88 -7.12 -9.50
C TYR A 80 -1.29 -6.38 -8.32
N LEU A 81 -0.04 -5.95 -8.44
CA LEU A 81 0.47 -4.95 -7.53
C LEU A 81 -0.18 -3.62 -7.92
N PHE A 82 -0.60 -2.88 -6.91
CA PHE A 82 -1.18 -1.56 -7.02
C PHE A 82 -0.43 -0.68 -6.03
N ASP A 83 0.22 0.38 -6.52
CA ASP A 83 0.75 1.42 -5.65
C ASP A 83 0.21 2.78 -6.05
N LEU A 84 -0.36 3.45 -5.06
CA LEU A 84 -0.66 4.87 -5.07
C LEU A 84 0.45 5.59 -4.29
N LEU A 85 1.49 6.01 -5.00
CA LEU A 85 2.70 6.62 -4.44
C LEU A 85 2.64 8.14 -4.60
N ARG A 86 1.93 8.81 -3.71
CA ARG A 86 1.80 10.28 -3.71
C ARG A 86 3.11 10.95 -3.28
N PHE A 87 3.47 12.01 -3.98
CA PHE A 87 4.49 12.97 -3.56
C PHE A 87 3.84 14.35 -3.53
N PRO A 88 3.20 14.74 -2.41
CA PRO A 88 2.50 16.01 -2.30
C PRO A 88 3.37 17.21 -2.70
N ASN A 89 2.73 18.30 -3.11
CA ASN A 89 3.45 19.52 -3.48
C ASN A 89 4.05 20.19 -2.23
N PRO A 90 5.21 20.86 -2.33
CA PRO A 90 5.76 21.63 -1.23
C PRO A 90 4.73 22.59 -0.63
N GLY A 91 4.60 22.59 0.69
CA GLY A 91 3.63 23.44 1.40
C GLY A 91 2.20 22.91 1.42
N THR A 92 1.98 21.64 1.03
CA THR A 92 0.70 20.95 1.30
C THR A 92 0.43 20.96 2.80
N SER A 93 -0.77 21.36 3.22
CA SER A 93 -1.08 21.48 4.64
C SER A 93 -1.22 20.11 5.34
N ASP A 94 -0.95 20.07 6.64
CA ASP A 94 -1.17 18.86 7.46
C ASP A 94 -2.62 18.34 7.37
N ALA A 95 -3.59 19.24 7.24
CA ALA A 95 -4.99 18.88 7.06
C ALA A 95 -5.25 18.15 5.73
N GLU A 96 -4.58 18.57 4.65
CA GLU A 96 -4.65 17.90 3.36
C GLU A 96 -3.94 16.55 3.38
N ILE A 97 -2.77 16.45 4.03
CA ILE A 97 -2.08 15.17 4.25
C ILE A 97 -2.98 14.21 5.04
N ALA A 98 -3.59 14.67 6.13
CA ALA A 98 -4.53 13.87 6.92
C ALA A 98 -5.73 13.40 6.08
N ARG A 99 -6.24 14.25 5.17
CA ARG A 99 -7.31 13.87 4.23
C ARG A 99 -6.85 12.77 3.27
N MET A 100 -5.62 12.82 2.75
CA MET A 100 -5.07 11.76 1.89
C MET A 100 -4.92 10.44 2.67
N VAL A 101 -4.41 10.48 3.90
CA VAL A 101 -4.28 9.30 4.77
C VAL A 101 -5.66 8.69 5.10
N LYS A 102 -6.68 9.52 5.35
CA LYS A 102 -8.06 9.05 5.51
C LYS A 102 -8.62 8.44 4.23
N GLN A 103 -8.33 9.01 3.07
CA GLN A 103 -8.72 8.44 1.78
C GLN A 103 -8.04 7.08 1.56
N ASN A 104 -6.79 6.89 2.01
CA ASN A 104 -6.13 5.59 1.95
C ASN A 104 -6.84 4.53 2.78
N ARG A 105 -7.36 4.85 3.99
CA ARG A 105 -8.20 3.92 4.76
C ARG A 105 -9.44 3.52 3.96
N TRP A 106 -10.16 4.50 3.41
CA TRP A 106 -11.37 4.23 2.65
C TRP A 106 -11.09 3.36 1.42
N LEU A 107 -10.04 3.65 0.65
CA LEU A 107 -9.62 2.84 -0.49
C LEU A 107 -9.19 1.44 -0.07
N TYR A 108 -8.46 1.30 1.04
CA TYR A 108 -8.07 0.02 1.61
C TYR A 108 -9.29 -0.85 1.94
N ASP A 109 -10.28 -0.28 2.64
CA ASP A 109 -11.49 -1.02 3.02
C ASP A 109 -12.24 -1.53 1.79
N ARG A 110 -12.41 -0.68 0.77
CA ARG A 110 -12.99 -1.08 -0.51
C ARG A 110 -12.19 -2.18 -1.19
N ALA A 111 -10.86 -2.06 -1.25
CA ALA A 111 -10.03 -3.10 -1.87
C ALA A 111 -10.17 -4.45 -1.15
N VAL A 112 -10.19 -4.43 0.18
CA VAL A 112 -10.32 -5.60 1.04
C VAL A 112 -11.70 -6.26 0.91
N GLU A 113 -12.77 -5.49 0.66
CA GLU A 113 -14.08 -6.03 0.24
C GLU A 113 -13.99 -6.80 -1.08
N LEU A 114 -13.06 -6.43 -1.97
CA LEU A 114 -12.82 -7.13 -3.24
C LEU A 114 -11.78 -8.24 -3.15
N GLY A 115 -11.32 -8.59 -1.94
CA GLY A 115 -10.35 -9.67 -1.73
C GLY A 115 -8.88 -9.25 -1.88
N ALA A 116 -8.59 -7.95 -1.90
CA ALA A 116 -7.22 -7.46 -1.88
C ALA A 116 -6.50 -7.84 -0.58
N LYS A 117 -5.17 -7.96 -0.68
CA LYS A 117 -4.25 -8.07 0.44
C LYS A 117 -3.38 -6.82 0.51
N ARG A 118 -2.92 -6.50 1.71
CA ARG A 118 -2.00 -5.39 1.92
C ARG A 118 -0.60 -5.79 1.44
N TYR A 119 0.03 -4.95 0.62
CA TYR A 119 1.48 -4.92 0.54
C TYR A 119 1.94 -3.96 1.65
N LEU A 120 2.77 -4.41 2.58
CA LEU A 120 3.01 -3.73 3.87
C LEU A 120 3.90 -2.46 3.75
N VAL A 121 3.65 -1.67 2.72
CA VAL A 121 4.24 -0.35 2.44
C VAL A 121 3.10 0.66 2.41
N GLY A 122 3.21 1.74 3.19
CA GLY A 122 2.33 2.90 3.10
C GLY A 122 1.49 3.18 4.35
N ALA A 123 0.77 4.30 4.28
CA ALA A 123 0.05 4.93 5.38
C ALA A 123 -1.45 4.61 5.28
N VAL A 124 -1.88 3.62 6.06
CA VAL A 124 -3.31 3.38 6.34
C VAL A 124 -3.52 3.53 7.84
N PRO A 125 -4.32 4.51 8.27
CA PRO A 125 -4.54 4.78 9.69
C PRO A 125 -5.45 3.72 10.33
N ASP A 126 -5.44 3.69 11.65
CA ASP A 126 -6.45 3.00 12.48
C ASP A 126 -6.63 1.51 12.16
N LEU A 127 -5.54 0.81 11.81
CA LEU A 127 -5.57 -0.65 11.64
C LEU A 127 -5.80 -1.34 12.99
N THR A 128 -6.82 -2.18 13.04
CA THR A 128 -7.22 -2.92 14.23
C THR A 128 -6.70 -4.36 14.22
N ALA A 129 -6.74 -5.02 15.37
CA ALA A 129 -6.49 -6.47 15.43
C ALA A 129 -7.47 -7.28 14.54
N ALA A 130 -8.69 -6.78 14.32
CA ALA A 130 -9.66 -7.42 13.41
C ALA A 130 -9.22 -7.29 11.95
N ASP A 131 -8.68 -6.13 11.54
CA ASP A 131 -8.10 -5.93 10.20
C ASP A 131 -6.96 -6.92 9.96
N TRP A 132 -6.08 -7.10 10.95
CA TRP A 132 -4.96 -8.05 10.87
C TRP A 132 -5.41 -9.51 10.81
N ARG A 133 -6.41 -9.90 11.61
CA ARG A 133 -7.02 -11.24 11.52
C ARG A 133 -7.61 -11.50 10.14
N ARG A 134 -8.32 -10.52 9.57
CA ARG A 134 -8.88 -10.60 8.21
C ARG A 134 -7.78 -10.68 7.15
N HIS A 135 -6.70 -9.91 7.31
CA HIS A 135 -5.57 -9.91 6.38
C HIS A 135 -4.90 -11.28 6.33
N PHE A 136 -4.41 -11.78 7.47
CA PHE A 136 -3.65 -13.04 7.57
C PHE A 136 -4.51 -14.30 7.50
N GLY A 137 -5.81 -14.22 7.81
CA GLY A 137 -6.73 -15.35 7.75
C GLY A 137 -6.22 -16.54 8.57
N SER A 138 -6.14 -17.72 7.94
CA SER A 138 -5.66 -18.95 8.59
C SER A 138 -4.23 -18.86 9.12
N SER A 139 -3.38 -17.98 8.56
CA SER A 139 -2.01 -17.77 9.02
C SER A 139 -1.89 -16.89 10.26
N TYR A 140 -2.99 -16.26 10.72
CA TYR A 140 -2.95 -15.35 11.86
C TYR A 140 -2.49 -16.06 13.15
N GLY A 141 -2.90 -17.31 13.36
CA GLY A 141 -2.47 -18.11 14.52
C GLY A 141 -0.94 -18.29 14.55
N ALA A 142 -0.36 -18.68 13.42
CA ALA A 142 1.09 -18.86 13.27
C ALA A 142 1.86 -17.54 13.48
N LEU A 143 1.31 -16.41 13.04
CA LEU A 143 1.89 -15.09 13.32
C LEU A 143 1.90 -14.80 14.82
N CYS A 144 0.80 -15.06 15.52
CA CYS A 144 0.74 -14.87 16.98
C CYS A 144 1.70 -15.79 17.74
N ASP A 145 1.84 -17.05 17.33
CA ASP A 145 2.82 -17.98 17.90
C ASP A 145 4.25 -17.48 17.70
N ALA A 146 4.58 -17.01 16.49
CA ALA A 146 5.87 -16.42 16.19
C ALA A 146 6.14 -15.17 17.05
N LYS A 147 5.16 -14.26 17.18
CA LYS A 147 5.30 -13.07 18.02
C LYS A 147 5.55 -13.43 19.48
N ARG A 148 4.81 -14.38 20.06
CA ARG A 148 5.04 -14.85 21.44
C ARG A 148 6.42 -15.48 21.63
N ARG A 149 6.91 -16.22 20.65
CA ARG A 149 8.20 -16.92 20.74
C ARG A 149 9.39 -15.98 20.58
N PHE A 150 9.32 -15.06 19.61
CA PHE A 150 10.47 -14.26 19.18
C PHE A 150 10.44 -12.81 19.66
N ASP A 151 9.28 -12.30 20.09
CA ASP A 151 9.13 -10.97 20.68
C ASP A 151 8.05 -10.97 21.79
N PRO A 152 8.26 -11.72 22.89
CA PRO A 152 7.29 -11.82 23.98
C PRO A 152 7.00 -10.48 24.66
N GLY A 153 7.92 -9.52 24.57
CA GLY A 153 7.77 -8.17 25.12
C GLY A 153 6.98 -7.21 24.22
N ASN A 154 6.66 -7.60 22.98
CA ASN A 154 6.05 -6.75 21.94
C ASN A 154 6.82 -5.44 21.69
N VAL A 155 8.15 -5.51 21.65
CA VAL A 155 9.02 -4.34 21.49
C VAL A 155 9.46 -4.09 20.04
N LEU A 156 9.34 -5.10 19.18
CA LEU A 156 9.75 -5.00 17.78
C LEU A 156 8.59 -4.46 16.94
N THR A 157 8.85 -3.36 16.22
CA THR A 157 7.94 -2.69 15.28
C THR A 157 6.54 -2.43 15.88
N PRO A 158 6.42 -1.53 16.86
CA PRO A 158 5.17 -1.23 17.57
C PRO A 158 4.14 -0.47 16.72
#